data_AF-E2AKG7-F1
#
_entry.id   AF-E2AKG7-F1
#
_cell.length_a   1.000
_cell.length_b   1.000
_cell.length_c   1.000
_cell.angle_alpha   90.00
_cell.angle_beta   90.00
_cell.angle_gamma   90.00
#
_symmetry.space_group_name_H-M   'P 1'
#
loop_
_entity.id
_entity.type
_entity.pdbx_description
1 polymer ?
#
loop_
_entity_poly.entity_id
_entity_poly.type
_entity_poly.pdbx_seq_one_letter_code
_entity_poly.pdbx_strand_id
1 'polypeptide(L)' 'LDSATVAQVVALINDGRSQRYVANFLNVPRTTIQRVYNRYAETGGYNRRPGSGR' A
#
# COMPACT_ATOMS: atom_id res chain seq x y z
N LEU A 1 -1.91 4.62 11.27
CA LEU A 1 -2.66 3.41 10.90
C LEU A 1 -2.13 2.27 11.75
N ASP A 2 -3.02 1.45 12.30
CA ASP A 2 -2.60 0.23 12.96
C ASP A 2 -2.06 -0.80 11.94
N SER A 3 -1.24 -1.73 12.42
CA SER A 3 -0.63 -2.81 11.65
C SER A 3 -1.67 -3.65 10.88
N ALA A 4 -2.83 -3.93 11.49
CA ALA A 4 -3.94 -4.62 10.85
C ALA A 4 -4.53 -3.81 9.68
N THR A 5 -4.71 -2.50 9.87
CA THR A 5 -5.19 -1.61 8.79
C THR A 5 -4.21 -1.53 7.63
N VAL A 6 -2.90 -1.52 7.91
CA VAL A 6 -1.87 -1.54 6.87
C VAL A 6 -1.93 -2.84 6.05
N ALA A 7 -2.05 -3.99 6.71
CA ALA A 7 -2.21 -5.28 6.04
C ALA A 7 -3.46 -5.30 5.14
N GLN A 8 -4.57 -4.76 5.62
CA GLN A 8 -5.82 -4.64 4.85
C GLN A 8 -5.68 -3.74 3.63
N VAL A 9 -4.97 -2.60 3.75
CA VAL A 9 -4.67 -1.70 2.63
C VAL A 9 -3.90 -2.43 1.54
N VAL A 10 -2.84 -3.16 1.92
CA VAL A 10 -1.99 -3.91 0.97
C VAL A 10 -2.79 -5.02 0.30
N ALA A 11 -3.58 -5.79 1.07
CA ALA A 11 -4.40 -6.87 0.53
C ALA A 11 -5.40 -6.37 -0.51
N LEU A 12 -6.11 -5.27 -0.23
CA LEU A 12 -7.08 -4.69 -1.17
C LEU A 12 -6.41 -4.15 -2.44
N ILE A 13 -5.24 -3.51 -2.32
CA ILE A 13 -4.52 -3.01 -3.51
C ILE A 13 -4.00 -4.19 -4.35
N ASN A 14 -3.50 -5.26 -3.72
CA ASN A 14 -3.06 -6.47 -4.42
C ASN A 14 -4.22 -7.23 -5.09
N ASP A 15 -5.44 -7.15 -4.54
CA ASP A 15 -6.69 -7.63 -5.17
C ASP A 15 -7.10 -6.78 -6.40
N GLY A 16 -6.31 -5.77 -6.77
CA GLY A 16 -6.56 -4.90 -7.92
C GLY A 16 -7.48 -3.71 -7.60
N ARG A 17 -7.79 -3.46 -6.33
CA ARG A 17 -8.57 -2.28 -5.95
C ARG A 17 -7.72 -1.03 -6.04
N SER A 18 -8.31 0.05 -6.58
CA SER A 18 -7.62 1.34 -6.65
C SER A 18 -7.40 1.92 -5.24
N GLN A 19 -6.31 2.67 -5.05
CA GLN A 19 -6.05 3.38 -3.79
C GLN A 19 -7.21 4.33 -3.40
N ARG A 20 -7.93 4.88 -4.40
CA ARG A 20 -9.12 5.71 -4.17
C ARG A 20 -10.26 4.90 -3.54
N TYR A 21 -10.50 3.70 -4.04
CA TYR A 21 -11.48 2.79 -3.46
C TYR A 21 -11.12 2.45 -2.02
N VAL A 22 -9.86 2.07 -1.76
CA VAL A 22 -9.39 1.68 -0.43
C VAL A 22 -9.47 2.85 0.56
N ALA A 23 -9.14 4.06 0.13
CA ALA A 23 -9.29 5.28 0.93
C ALA A 23 -10.74 5.50 1.38
N ASN A 24 -11.70 5.38 0.45
CA ASN A 24 -13.11 5.52 0.77
C ASN A 24 -13.62 4.38 1.66
N PHE A 25 -13.20 3.14 1.38
CA PHE A 25 -13.61 1.95 2.12
C PHE A 25 -13.15 1.97 3.58
N LEU A 26 -11.93 2.43 3.84
CA LEU A 26 -11.36 2.53 5.18
C LEU A 26 -11.61 3.88 5.85
N ASN A 27 -12.26 4.82 5.15
CA ASN A 27 -12.41 6.22 5.57
C ASN A 27 -11.07 6.87 5.96
N VAL A 28 -10.03 6.60 5.16
CA VAL A 28 -8.66 7.08 5.38
C VAL A 28 -8.28 8.00 4.23
N PRO A 29 -7.59 9.14 4.49
CA PRO A 29 -7.12 10.01 3.42
C PRO A 29 -6.26 9.27 2.39
N ARG A 30 -6.50 9.52 1.10
CA ARG A 30 -5.75 8.90 -0.01
C ARG A 30 -4.23 9.10 0.12
N THR A 31 -3.79 10.24 0.64
CA THR A 31 -2.36 10.52 0.90
C THR A 31 -1.75 9.57 1.92
N THR A 32 -2.53 9.12 2.90
CA THR A 32 -2.11 8.13 3.90
C THR A 32 -2.00 6.76 3.26
N ILE A 33 -2.97 6.36 2.44
CA ILE A 33 -2.92 5.11 1.64
C ILE A 33 -1.68 5.10 0.74
N GLN A 34 -1.41 6.21 0.05
CA GLN A 34 -0.24 6.35 -0.81
C GLN A 34 1.07 6.25 -0.04
N ARG A 35 1.19 6.92 1.13
CA ARG A 35 2.39 6.80 1.99
C ARG A 35 2.60 5.37 2.49
N VAL A 36 1.53 4.69 2.89
CA VAL A 36 1.57 3.30 3.38
C VAL A 36 2.01 2.36 2.28
N TYR A 37 1.43 2.50 1.09
CA TYR A 37 1.78 1.68 -0.07
C TYR A 37 3.21 1.96 -0.56
N ASN A 38 3.65 3.22 -0.57
CA ASN A 38 5.03 3.57 -0.90
C ASN A 38 6.01 2.96 0.11
N ARG A 39 5.72 3.07 1.41
CA ARG A 39 6.54 2.46 2.47
C ARG A 39 6.62 0.94 2.33
N TYR A 40 5.50 0.30 1.97
CA TYR A 40 5.47 -1.13 1.64
C TYR A 40 6.34 -1.46 0.42
N ALA A 41 6.28 -0.64 -0.63
CA ALA A 41 7.07 -0.82 -1.85
C ALA A 41 8.57 -0.52 -1.67
N GLU A 42 8.93 0.41 -0.79
CA GLU A 42 10.31 0.76 -0.41
C GLU A 42 10.97 -0.33 0.42
N THR A 43 10.20 -0.94 1.33
CA THR A 43 10.64 -2.14 2.05
C THR A 43 10.57 -3.41 1.19
N GLY A 44 10.01 -3.31 -0.03
CA GLY A 44 9.85 -4.39 -1.03
C GLY A 44 8.75 -5.40 -0.72
N GLY A 45 8.06 -5.29 0.42
CA GLY A 45 7.67 -6.51 1.13
C GLY A 45 8.89 -7.44 1.33
N TYR A 46 8.70 -8.67 1.78
CA TYR A 46 9.80 -9.66 1.88
C TYR A 46 10.30 -10.14 0.50
N ASN A 47 10.41 -9.27 -0.50
CA ASN A 47 11.08 -9.53 -1.77
C ASN A 47 11.80 -8.26 -2.25
N ARG A 48 13.12 -8.33 -2.15
CA ARG A 48 14.12 -7.41 -2.69
C ARG A 48 13.74 -7.01 -4.12
N ARG A 49 13.57 -5.72 -4.42
CA ARG A 49 13.54 -5.24 -5.82
C ARG A 49 14.92 -5.51 -6.45
N PRO A 50 15.03 -6.30 -7.54
CA PRO A 50 16.23 -6.23 -8.37
C PRO A 50 16.21 -4.87 -9.07
N GLY A 51 17.35 -4.18 -9.05
CA GLY A 51 17.48 -2.81 -9.52
C GLY A 51 16.91 -2.63 -10.93
N SER A 52 16.03 -1.63 -11.07
CA SER A 52 15.76 -1.06 -12.39
C SER A 52 16.83 0.00 -12.62
N GLY A 53 17.84 -0.37 -13.39
CA GLY A 53 18.94 0.50 -13.76
C GLY A 53 18.49 1.73 -14.55
N ARG A 54 19.21 2.82 -14.31
CA ARG A 54 19.79 3.66 -15.35
C ARG A 54 21.13 4.15 -14.85
#